data_AF-A0A2I0UY52-F1
#
_entry.id   AF-A0A2I0UY52-F1
#
_cell.length_a   1.000
_cell.length_b   1.000
_cell.length_c   1.000
_cell.angle_alpha   90.00
_cell.angle_beta   90.00
_cell.angle_gamma   90.00
#
_symmetry.space_group_name_H-M   'P 1'
#
loop_
_entity.id
_entity.type
_entity.pdbx_description
1 polymer ?
#
loop_
_entity_poly.entity_id
_entity_poly.type
_entity_poly.pdbx_seq_one_letter_code
_entity_poly.pdbx_strand_id
1 'polypeptide(L)'
;MHNVYQFMAISQLAERFPADSWWAKFYKDFSEDDLVAYYEGDLTLPSLDLDWGMPFPQQDKTILIFINGHLTVDNLYNLETDGAIGLMVMGNLMAKNIAVGGQEIYVNGNLTVENILCGSYNHGEAIVNGNLQAATLVQDDEYRINVNGQRSLQCIVNIWHGDGIFQELPIRIQDILIDEVFLDEDEDEDEVGFSFASLVQIFKEGRSALTHFTSVPQRTIASSVYFTHHSINAENILKLTTCILMTPDKPSFDLTEQDVYFMIQRAHTNADGDKRNDSVYMKTSQYHYFIWLNEDQSVSLLRKTLEEEAEWWDITESSQAHLVDIHDHWLMLLTCINVAELYLHTIEIQYVRQIFQQSAIQELEEDHDGFWDGSKCYSFRQAYLDEDGDRIHARIEIQTPDEAYYFYTLENQSYVSRYYQPPHYYGLQELSYLNTRQWEASEQYFERFKQFMSQNFKV
;
A
#
# COMPACT_ATOMS: atom_id res chain seq x y z
N MET A 1 10.42 4.65 44.38
CA MET A 1 11.88 4.82 44.33
C MET A 1 12.21 5.12 42.89
N HIS A 2 12.89 6.21 42.57
CA HIS A 2 13.40 6.41 41.20
C HIS A 2 14.57 5.45 41.04
N ASN A 3 14.45 4.47 40.13
CA ASN A 3 15.60 3.66 39.77
C ASN A 3 16.63 4.58 39.12
N VAL A 4 17.90 4.42 39.48
CA VAL A 4 19.03 5.18 38.93
C VAL A 4 19.79 4.23 38.01
N TYR A 5 20.32 4.76 36.91
CA TYR A 5 21.18 3.98 36.02
C TYR A 5 22.34 3.34 36.78
N GLN A 6 22.61 2.09 36.43
CA GLN A 6 23.80 1.36 36.85
C GLN A 6 24.75 1.30 35.66
N PHE A 7 25.96 1.81 35.84
CA PHE A 7 26.98 1.73 34.82
C PHE A 7 27.85 0.51 35.06
N MET A 8 27.95 -0.34 34.05
CA MET A 8 28.68 -1.60 34.12
C MET A 8 29.44 -1.87 32.85
N ALA A 9 30.54 -2.62 32.95
CA ALA A 9 31.24 -3.10 31.77
C ALA A 9 30.32 -3.97 30.92
N ILE A 10 30.43 -3.84 29.60
CA ILE A 10 29.59 -4.59 28.64
C ILE A 10 29.64 -6.11 28.85
N SER A 11 30.79 -6.64 29.28
CA SER A 11 30.99 -8.06 29.59
C SER A 11 30.04 -8.58 30.68
N GLN A 12 29.56 -7.72 31.59
CA GLN A 12 28.63 -8.08 32.67
C GLN A 12 27.21 -8.35 32.16
N LEU A 13 26.88 -7.91 30.95
CA LEU A 13 25.58 -8.11 30.31
C LEU A 13 25.59 -9.21 29.24
N ALA A 14 26.71 -9.93 29.07
CA ALA A 14 26.88 -10.92 28.01
C ALA A 14 25.75 -11.98 27.94
N GLU A 15 25.26 -12.46 29.09
CA GLU A 15 24.17 -13.45 29.16
C GLU A 15 22.76 -12.86 28.95
N ARG A 16 22.65 -11.53 28.91
CA ARG A 16 21.39 -10.80 28.74
C ARG A 16 21.16 -10.30 27.32
N PHE A 17 22.20 -10.32 26.49
CA PHE A 17 22.05 -9.91 25.10
C PHE A 17 21.21 -10.93 24.32
N PRO A 18 20.22 -10.47 23.54
CA PRO A 18 19.48 -11.32 22.62
C PRO A 18 20.40 -11.97 21.58
N ALA A 19 20.16 -13.23 21.24
CA ALA A 19 21.08 -14.01 20.40
C ALA A 19 21.21 -13.48 18.95
N ASP A 20 20.20 -12.78 18.47
CA ASP A 20 20.11 -12.14 17.17
C ASP A 20 20.76 -10.75 17.11
N SER A 21 20.95 -10.10 18.26
CA SER A 21 21.60 -8.78 18.37
C SER A 21 23.08 -8.80 17.95
N TRP A 22 23.53 -7.72 17.34
CA TRP A 22 24.92 -7.40 17.06
C TRP A 22 25.79 -7.45 18.33
N TRP A 23 25.28 -6.93 19.45
CA TRP A 23 26.02 -6.89 20.71
C TRP A 23 26.30 -8.28 21.28
N ALA A 24 25.40 -9.25 21.12
CA ALA A 24 25.66 -10.63 21.54
C ALA A 24 26.86 -11.25 20.79
N LYS A 25 27.08 -10.83 19.53
CA LYS A 25 28.16 -11.33 18.67
C LYS A 25 29.49 -10.63 18.97
N PHE A 26 29.46 -9.32 19.20
CA PHE A 26 30.66 -8.46 19.20
C PHE A 26 31.04 -7.86 20.56
N TYR A 27 30.31 -8.11 21.66
CA TYR A 27 30.65 -7.52 22.97
C TYR A 27 32.10 -7.80 23.44
N LYS A 28 32.73 -8.88 22.95
CA LYS A 28 34.11 -9.27 23.31
C LYS A 28 35.18 -8.40 22.65
N ASP A 29 34.81 -7.62 21.64
CA ASP A 29 35.72 -6.69 20.96
C ASP A 29 35.90 -5.39 21.74
N PHE A 30 35.08 -5.18 22.78
CA PHE A 30 35.11 -4.02 23.67
C PHE A 30 35.84 -4.32 24.98
N SER A 31 36.37 -3.27 25.58
CA SER A 31 37.12 -3.31 26.84
C SER A 31 36.21 -3.18 28.07
N GLU A 32 36.76 -3.47 29.24
CA GLU A 32 36.06 -3.24 30.54
C GLU A 32 35.79 -1.76 30.83
N ASP A 33 36.47 -0.87 30.10
CA ASP A 33 36.26 0.57 30.18
C ASP A 33 35.06 1.03 29.33
N ASP A 34 34.52 0.17 28.46
CA ASP A 34 33.35 0.45 27.64
C ASP A 34 32.09 0.06 28.42
N LEU A 35 31.29 1.09 28.72
CA LEU A 35 30.24 1.01 29.73
C LEU A 35 28.86 0.93 29.11
N VAL A 36 27.99 0.22 29.81
CA VAL A 36 26.56 0.13 29.51
C VAL A 36 25.78 0.84 30.61
N ALA A 37 24.92 1.77 30.21
CA ALA A 37 23.95 2.40 31.09
C ALA A 37 22.74 1.46 31.27
N TYR A 38 22.78 0.64 32.32
CA TYR A 38 21.72 -0.31 32.65
C TYR A 38 20.62 0.33 33.48
N TYR A 39 19.36 0.13 33.09
CA TYR A 39 18.18 0.60 33.81
C TYR A 39 17.19 -0.55 34.02
N GLU A 40 16.79 -0.75 35.28
CA GLU A 40 15.80 -1.77 35.64
C GLU A 40 14.39 -1.18 35.70
N GLY A 41 13.44 -1.80 35.00
CA GLY A 41 12.03 -1.37 34.95
C GLY A 41 11.74 -0.31 33.90
N ASP A 42 10.57 0.31 34.01
CA ASP A 42 10.05 1.23 33.00
C ASP A 42 10.65 2.63 33.13
N LEU A 43 10.93 3.25 31.98
CA LEU A 43 11.59 4.54 31.86
C LEU A 43 10.78 5.48 30.97
N THR A 44 10.61 6.71 31.43
CA THR A 44 9.99 7.79 30.65
C THR A 44 10.93 8.97 30.58
N LEU A 45 11.22 9.44 29.35
CA LEU A 45 12.11 10.58 29.09
C LEU A 45 11.44 11.58 28.15
N PRO A 46 11.71 12.89 28.28
CA PRO A 46 11.26 13.86 27.27
C PRO A 46 12.06 13.70 25.96
N SER A 47 13.35 13.39 26.04
CA SER A 47 14.16 13.14 24.86
C SER A 47 15.31 12.20 25.19
N LEU A 48 15.83 11.54 24.17
CA LEU A 48 17.01 10.69 24.25
C LEU A 48 17.90 11.01 23.05
N ASP A 49 19.07 11.59 23.33
CA ASP A 49 20.12 11.84 22.36
C ASP A 49 21.13 10.69 22.44
N LEU A 50 21.36 10.01 21.31
CA LEU A 50 22.30 8.90 21.20
C LEU A 50 23.67 9.34 20.66
N ASP A 51 23.91 10.63 20.37
CA ASP A 51 25.24 11.10 19.95
C ASP A 51 26.32 10.76 21.00
N TRP A 52 27.51 10.35 20.52
CA TRP A 52 28.66 10.20 21.40
C TRP A 52 29.04 11.52 22.06
N GLY A 53 29.48 11.44 23.32
CA GLY A 53 29.87 12.64 24.09
C GLY A 53 28.70 13.49 24.58
N MET A 54 27.45 13.11 24.28
CA MET A 54 26.28 13.72 24.90
C MET A 54 25.98 13.08 26.27
N PRO A 55 25.55 13.87 27.27
CA PRO A 55 25.40 13.38 28.64
C PRO A 55 24.14 12.53 28.80
N PHE A 56 24.23 11.24 28.51
CA PHE A 56 23.52 10.24 29.32
C PHE A 56 24.31 10.13 30.64
N PRO A 57 23.67 10.32 31.80
CA PRO A 57 24.26 11.00 32.96
C PRO A 57 25.73 10.63 33.26
N GLN A 58 26.65 11.52 32.85
CA GLN A 58 28.02 11.69 33.35
C GLN A 58 29.03 10.55 33.11
N GLN A 59 28.93 9.78 32.02
CA GLN A 59 29.99 8.83 31.65
C GLN A 59 30.37 8.86 30.16
N ASP A 60 31.56 9.41 29.88
CA ASP A 60 32.17 9.57 28.55
C ASP A 60 32.41 8.26 27.76
N LYS A 61 32.30 7.09 28.42
CA LYS A 61 32.55 5.77 27.82
C LYS A 61 31.29 4.92 27.69
N THR A 62 30.11 5.53 27.77
CA THR A 62 28.85 4.80 27.56
C THR A 62 28.67 4.50 26.08
N ILE A 63 28.65 3.21 25.72
CA ILE A 63 28.49 2.76 24.33
C ILE A 63 27.13 2.12 24.05
N LEU A 64 26.39 1.77 25.11
CA LEU A 64 25.08 1.15 25.04
C LEU A 64 24.19 1.60 26.20
N ILE A 65 22.91 1.81 25.91
CA ILE A 65 21.86 1.99 26.90
C ILE A 65 21.02 0.72 26.92
N PHE A 66 20.93 0.07 28.08
CA PHE A 66 20.18 -1.18 28.25
C PHE A 66 19.02 -0.96 29.23
N ILE A 67 17.79 -1.03 28.75
CA ILE A 67 16.57 -0.86 29.54
C ILE A 67 15.88 -2.21 29.67
N ASN A 68 15.94 -2.78 30.87
CA ASN A 68 15.22 -4.00 31.24
C ASN A 68 13.78 -3.68 31.63
N GLY A 69 12.99 -3.19 30.67
CA GLY A 69 11.61 -2.74 30.86
C GLY A 69 11.07 -2.02 29.63
N HIS A 70 10.04 -1.20 29.81
CA HIS A 70 9.48 -0.36 28.76
C HIS A 70 10.18 1.01 28.67
N LEU A 71 10.29 1.55 27.46
CA LEU A 71 10.76 2.91 27.22
C LEU A 71 9.64 3.75 26.59
N THR A 72 9.34 4.89 27.20
CA THR A 72 8.55 5.96 26.60
C THR A 72 9.40 7.20 26.44
N VAL A 73 9.56 7.71 25.24
CA VAL A 73 10.39 8.90 24.97
C VAL A 73 9.71 9.82 23.98
N ASP A 74 9.65 11.13 24.17
CA ASP A 74 9.02 11.95 23.12
C ASP A 74 9.90 11.94 21.85
N ASN A 75 11.16 12.36 21.95
CA ASN A 75 12.07 12.41 20.80
C ASN A 75 13.33 11.55 21.03
N LEU A 76 13.56 10.57 20.16
CA LEU A 76 14.78 9.76 20.12
C LEU A 76 15.59 10.13 18.88
N TYR A 77 16.85 10.55 19.03
CA TYR A 77 17.64 10.97 17.89
C TYR A 77 19.15 10.86 18.09
N ASN A 78 19.89 10.93 17.00
CA ASN A 78 21.33 11.28 16.96
C ASN A 78 21.62 12.05 15.68
N LEU A 79 22.68 12.85 15.69
CA LEU A 79 23.18 13.57 14.51
C LEU A 79 24.30 12.79 13.81
N GLU A 80 25.17 12.13 14.56
CA GLU A 80 26.28 11.33 14.03
C GLU A 80 25.78 9.97 13.52
N THR A 81 25.72 9.79 12.21
CA THR A 81 25.15 8.58 11.58
C THR A 81 26.18 7.48 11.32
N ASP A 82 27.48 7.73 11.50
CA ASP A 82 28.53 6.70 11.36
C ASP A 82 28.72 5.90 12.67
N GLY A 83 28.47 6.53 13.82
CA GLY A 83 28.51 5.87 15.12
C GLY A 83 27.88 6.66 16.26
N ALA A 84 26.87 6.07 16.90
CA ALA A 84 26.23 6.61 18.10
C ALA A 84 26.07 5.54 19.19
N ILE A 85 25.46 5.91 20.32
CA ILE A 85 25.23 5.03 21.48
C ILE A 85 24.13 4.04 21.12
N GLY A 86 24.40 2.73 21.25
CA GLY A 86 23.39 1.69 21.04
C GLY A 86 22.22 1.79 22.02
N LEU A 87 21.06 1.28 21.63
CA LEU A 87 19.87 1.24 22.50
C LEU A 87 19.24 -0.15 22.51
N MET A 88 19.09 -0.74 23.69
CA MET A 88 18.32 -1.97 23.89
C MET A 88 17.15 -1.74 24.85
N VAL A 89 15.95 -2.07 24.39
CA VAL A 89 14.71 -2.04 25.17
C VAL A 89 14.13 -3.45 25.22
N MET A 90 14.14 -4.07 26.39
CA MET A 90 13.69 -5.46 26.57
C MET A 90 12.16 -5.62 26.62
N GLY A 91 11.42 -4.51 26.62
CA GLY A 91 9.97 -4.46 26.45
C GLY A 91 9.56 -3.62 25.22
N ASN A 92 8.42 -2.93 25.33
CA ASN A 92 7.92 -2.02 24.30
C ASN A 92 8.67 -0.66 24.31
N LEU A 93 8.84 -0.08 23.13
CA LEU A 93 9.30 1.29 22.92
C LEU A 93 8.16 2.12 22.33
N MET A 94 7.79 3.20 23.03
CA MET A 94 6.86 4.20 22.53
C MET A 94 7.60 5.52 22.34
N ALA A 95 7.51 6.10 21.15
CA ALA A 95 8.09 7.40 20.86
C ALA A 95 7.13 8.34 20.12
N LYS A 96 7.33 9.66 20.22
CA LYS A 96 6.67 10.60 19.28
C LYS A 96 7.42 10.65 17.97
N ASN A 97 8.73 10.82 18.03
CA ASN A 97 9.61 10.88 16.87
C ASN A 97 10.90 10.08 17.10
N ILE A 98 11.38 9.41 16.05
CA ILE A 98 12.67 8.72 16.00
C ILE A 98 13.41 9.17 14.74
N ALA A 99 14.64 9.68 14.86
CA ALA A 99 15.55 9.94 13.74
C ALA A 99 16.97 9.49 14.10
N VAL A 100 17.41 8.36 13.55
CA VAL A 100 18.60 7.64 14.03
C VAL A 100 19.43 7.06 12.89
N GLY A 101 20.72 6.84 13.16
CA GLY A 101 21.68 6.18 12.26
C GLY A 101 22.91 5.73 13.05
N GLY A 102 23.70 4.77 12.54
CA GLY A 102 25.04 4.46 13.08
C GLY A 102 25.15 3.35 14.13
N GLN A 103 24.05 2.80 14.64
CA GLN A 103 24.07 1.76 15.68
C GLN A 103 22.89 0.79 15.60
N GLU A 104 22.96 -0.28 16.38
CA GLU A 104 21.80 -1.13 16.62
C GLU A 104 20.83 -0.46 17.61
N ILE A 105 19.55 -0.39 17.22
CA ILE A 105 18.42 -0.18 18.12
C ILE A 105 17.62 -1.47 18.21
N TYR A 106 17.59 -2.07 19.39
CA TYR A 106 16.91 -3.33 19.63
C TYR A 106 15.68 -3.13 20.51
N VAL A 107 14.51 -3.53 20.01
CA VAL A 107 13.23 -3.53 20.73
C VAL A 107 12.70 -4.95 20.78
N ASN A 108 12.73 -5.55 21.97
CA ASN A 108 12.25 -6.93 22.15
C ASN A 108 10.71 -7.04 22.08
N GLY A 109 10.00 -5.94 22.36
CA GLY A 109 8.54 -5.84 22.26
C GLY A 109 8.09 -5.11 21.00
N ASN A 110 6.97 -4.39 21.13
CA ASN A 110 6.42 -3.57 20.05
C ASN A 110 7.13 -2.20 19.99
N LEU A 111 7.28 -1.67 18.78
CA LEU A 111 7.70 -0.29 18.52
C LEU A 111 6.49 0.53 18.04
N THR A 112 6.14 1.58 18.79
CA THR A 112 5.09 2.52 18.41
C THR A 112 5.67 3.92 18.29
N VAL A 113 5.58 4.53 17.11
CA VAL A 113 6.02 5.89 16.84
C VAL A 113 4.83 6.74 16.42
N GLU A 114 4.52 7.80 17.17
CA GLU A 114 3.35 8.64 16.92
C GLU A 114 3.41 9.33 15.55
N ASN A 115 4.58 9.86 15.20
CA ASN A 115 4.80 10.67 14.01
C ASN A 115 5.83 10.01 13.08
N ILE A 116 7.09 10.44 13.14
CA ILE A 116 8.15 10.05 12.18
C ILE A 116 9.08 9.01 12.78
N LEU A 117 9.30 7.93 12.03
CA LEU A 117 10.42 7.01 12.17
C LEU A 117 11.35 7.23 10.98
N CYS A 118 12.58 7.66 11.21
CA CYS A 118 13.60 7.88 10.19
C CYS A 118 14.87 7.11 10.57
N GLY A 119 15.32 6.24 9.65
CA GLY A 119 16.66 5.68 9.68
C GLY A 119 17.50 6.41 8.63
N SER A 120 18.75 6.74 8.95
CA SER A 120 19.69 7.41 8.05
C SER A 120 21.03 6.70 8.01
N TYR A 121 21.66 6.72 6.84
CA TYR A 121 22.97 6.14 6.53
C TYR A 121 23.03 4.60 6.59
N ASN A 122 23.99 4.03 5.87
CA ASN A 122 24.10 2.57 5.71
C ASN A 122 24.66 1.83 6.95
N HIS A 123 25.03 2.55 8.01
CA HIS A 123 25.53 1.96 9.26
C HIS A 123 24.42 1.79 10.30
N GLY A 124 24.39 0.62 10.94
CA GLY A 124 23.42 0.29 11.98
C GLY A 124 22.15 -0.40 11.46
N GLU A 125 21.26 -0.72 12.38
CA GLU A 125 19.94 -1.28 12.09
C GLU A 125 19.00 -1.12 13.29
N ALA A 126 17.69 -1.09 13.04
CA ALA A 126 16.68 -1.28 14.06
C ALA A 126 16.11 -2.70 13.96
N ILE A 127 16.06 -3.42 15.07
CA ILE A 127 15.44 -4.74 15.19
C ILE A 127 14.24 -4.64 16.12
N VAL A 128 13.05 -4.95 15.60
CA VAL A 128 11.79 -4.97 16.36
C VAL A 128 11.24 -6.39 16.35
N ASN A 129 11.25 -7.06 17.50
CA ASN A 129 10.73 -8.42 17.62
C ASN A 129 9.21 -8.50 17.62
N GLY A 130 8.54 -7.44 18.08
CA GLY A 130 7.09 -7.31 18.02
C GLY A 130 6.60 -6.65 16.73
N ASN A 131 5.45 -5.99 16.85
CA ASN A 131 4.87 -5.21 15.77
C ASN A 131 5.49 -3.80 15.69
N LEU A 132 5.55 -3.25 14.49
CA LEU A 132 5.91 -1.86 14.22
C LEU A 132 4.65 -1.07 13.84
N GLN A 133 4.40 0.02 14.55
CA GLN A 133 3.41 1.02 14.18
C GLN A 133 4.06 2.40 14.08
N ALA A 134 3.90 3.08 12.95
CA ALA A 134 4.33 4.46 12.78
C ALA A 134 3.36 5.24 11.87
N ALA A 135 3.20 6.54 12.09
CA ALA A 135 2.45 7.36 11.13
C ALA A 135 3.24 7.51 9.82
N THR A 136 4.52 7.90 9.90
CA THR A 136 5.38 8.07 8.73
C THR A 136 6.70 7.37 8.93
N LEU A 137 7.06 6.48 8.00
CA LEU A 137 8.40 5.94 7.85
C LEU A 137 9.13 6.77 6.77
N VAL A 138 10.20 7.45 7.16
CA VAL A 138 11.12 8.13 6.24
C VAL A 138 12.33 7.24 6.05
N GLN A 139 12.54 6.81 4.81
CA GLN A 139 13.68 6.01 4.40
C GLN A 139 14.69 6.96 3.76
N ASP A 140 15.73 7.24 4.52
CA ASP A 140 16.88 8.00 4.08
C ASP A 140 18.08 7.04 4.08
N ASP A 141 18.54 6.64 2.90
CA ASP A 141 19.70 5.74 2.72
C ASP A 141 19.42 4.29 3.20
N GLU A 142 20.47 3.49 3.43
CA GLU A 142 20.38 2.04 3.65
C GLU A 142 20.19 1.60 5.12
N TYR A 143 19.73 2.49 6.03
CA TYR A 143 19.50 2.10 7.42
C TYR A 143 18.39 1.05 7.52
N ARG A 144 18.73 -0.17 7.96
CA ARG A 144 17.78 -1.29 7.95
C ARG A 144 16.83 -1.24 9.14
N ILE A 145 15.53 -1.38 8.88
CA ILE A 145 14.51 -1.56 9.92
C ILE A 145 13.87 -2.95 9.76
N ASN A 146 14.34 -3.89 10.58
CA ASN A 146 13.92 -5.27 10.61
C ASN A 146 12.78 -5.45 11.62
N VAL A 147 11.67 -6.05 11.18
CA VAL A 147 10.46 -6.23 12.00
C VAL A 147 10.01 -7.68 11.86
N ASN A 148 9.92 -8.40 12.98
CA ASN A 148 9.48 -9.79 13.01
C ASN A 148 7.95 -9.93 13.08
N GLY A 149 7.26 -8.91 13.61
CA GLY A 149 5.80 -8.82 13.62
C GLY A 149 5.21 -8.09 12.41
N GLN A 150 3.98 -7.60 12.56
CA GLN A 150 3.28 -6.84 11.53
C GLN A 150 3.76 -5.38 11.48
N ARG A 151 3.80 -4.81 10.27
CA ARG A 151 4.03 -3.39 10.03
C ARG A 151 2.70 -2.68 9.78
N SER A 152 2.44 -1.61 10.53
CA SER A 152 1.30 -0.72 10.32
C SER A 152 1.81 0.70 10.12
N LEU A 153 1.90 1.11 8.86
CA LEU A 153 2.42 2.40 8.43
C LEU A 153 1.31 3.15 7.71
N GLN A 154 1.11 4.44 8.03
CA GLN A 154 0.16 5.28 7.28
C GLN A 154 0.83 5.88 6.04
N CYS A 155 2.13 6.20 6.17
CA CYS A 155 2.94 6.84 5.15
C CYS A 155 4.32 6.20 5.09
N ILE A 156 4.83 6.00 3.88
CA ILE A 156 6.22 5.66 3.60
C ILE A 156 6.76 6.75 2.67
N VAL A 157 7.94 7.26 2.97
CA VAL A 157 8.64 8.28 2.19
C VAL A 157 10.01 7.72 1.85
N ASN A 158 10.39 7.75 0.58
CA ASN A 158 11.73 7.43 0.14
C ASN A 158 12.41 8.70 -0.39
N ILE A 159 13.37 9.19 0.39
CA ILE A 159 14.05 10.45 0.14
C ILE A 159 14.81 10.44 -1.19
N TRP A 160 15.59 9.39 -1.44
CA TRP A 160 16.44 9.23 -2.63
C TRP A 160 15.68 9.26 -3.95
N HIS A 161 14.39 8.96 -3.88
CA HIS A 161 13.54 8.77 -5.04
C HIS A 161 12.48 9.87 -5.18
N GLY A 162 12.49 10.83 -4.25
CA GLY A 162 11.59 11.98 -4.28
C GLY A 162 10.11 11.60 -4.19
N ASP A 163 9.79 10.39 -3.68
CA ASP A 163 8.43 9.87 -3.66
C ASP A 163 7.99 9.35 -2.29
N GLY A 164 6.67 9.20 -2.16
CA GLY A 164 6.07 8.58 -1.00
C GLY A 164 4.76 7.91 -1.35
N ILE A 165 4.31 7.07 -0.42
CA ILE A 165 3.00 6.43 -0.43
C ILE A 165 2.31 6.79 0.86
N PHE A 166 1.10 7.34 0.77
CA PHE A 166 0.23 7.55 1.92
C PHE A 166 -1.06 6.77 1.71
N GLN A 167 -1.30 5.77 2.56
CA GLN A 167 -2.48 4.89 2.47
C GLN A 167 -2.69 4.35 1.05
N GLU A 168 -1.66 3.70 0.48
CA GLU A 168 -1.62 3.11 -0.87
C GLU A 168 -1.55 4.11 -2.04
N LEU A 169 -1.71 5.42 -1.78
CA LEU A 169 -1.71 6.46 -2.82
C LEU A 169 -0.35 7.12 -2.97
N PRO A 170 0.14 7.33 -4.20
CA PRO A 170 1.37 8.08 -4.42
C PRO A 170 1.18 9.54 -4.01
N ILE A 171 2.17 10.07 -3.31
CA ILE A 171 2.19 11.43 -2.79
C ILE A 171 3.57 12.06 -3.03
N ARG A 172 3.65 13.39 -3.00
CA ARG A 172 4.93 14.07 -3.00
C ARG A 172 5.46 14.15 -1.57
N ILE A 173 6.78 14.06 -1.42
CA ILE A 173 7.39 14.16 -0.09
C ILE A 173 7.13 15.53 0.55
N GLN A 174 7.15 16.61 -0.22
CA GLN A 174 6.88 17.96 0.30
C GLN A 174 5.42 18.16 0.76
N ASP A 175 4.51 17.24 0.41
CA ASP A 175 3.16 17.27 0.97
C ASP A 175 3.15 16.74 2.42
N ILE A 176 4.15 15.96 2.82
CA ILE A 176 4.27 15.29 4.14
C ILE A 176 5.29 15.97 5.05
N LEU A 177 6.46 16.32 4.52
CA LEU A 177 7.55 16.93 5.27
C LEU A 177 7.59 18.44 5.03
N ILE A 178 7.87 19.21 6.08
CA ILE A 178 7.99 20.68 5.98
C ILE A 178 9.19 21.09 5.13
N ASP A 179 9.10 22.25 4.47
CA ASP A 179 10.18 22.76 3.61
C ASP A 179 11.53 22.93 4.35
N GLU A 180 11.52 23.16 5.66
CA GLU A 180 12.73 23.34 6.48
C GLU A 180 13.64 22.11 6.56
N VAL A 181 13.12 20.91 6.23
CA VAL A 181 13.95 19.70 6.18
C VAL A 181 14.59 19.48 4.81
N PHE A 182 14.36 20.39 3.85
CA PHE A 182 15.00 20.36 2.55
C PHE A 182 15.93 21.57 2.39
N LEU A 183 17.20 21.31 2.05
CA LEU A 183 18.24 22.32 1.90
C LEU A 183 18.89 22.17 0.51
N ASP A 184 19.45 23.26 -0.02
CA ASP A 184 20.22 23.23 -1.26
C ASP A 184 21.44 22.30 -1.06
N GLU A 185 21.53 21.22 -1.84
CA GLU A 185 22.69 20.32 -1.83
C GLU A 185 23.82 20.95 -2.66
N ASP A 186 24.83 21.51 -1.97
CA ASP A 186 26.03 22.14 -2.51
C ASP A 186 25.81 23.39 -3.41
N GLU A 187 26.76 24.33 -3.39
CA GLU A 187 26.65 25.60 -4.15
C GLU A 187 26.67 25.42 -5.70
N ASP A 188 26.90 24.19 -6.18
CA ASP A 188 27.10 23.87 -7.60
C ASP A 188 25.94 23.05 -8.23
N GLU A 189 24.98 22.54 -7.43
CA GLU A 189 23.80 21.81 -7.90
C GLU A 189 22.52 22.54 -7.44
N ASP A 190 21.64 22.92 -8.39
CA ASP A 190 20.36 23.59 -8.09
C ASP A 190 19.30 22.63 -7.46
N GLU A 191 19.73 21.55 -6.81
CA GLU A 191 18.85 20.48 -6.32
C GLU A 191 18.65 20.57 -4.80
N VAL A 192 17.39 20.75 -4.40
CA VAL A 192 16.98 20.86 -3.00
C VAL A 192 16.77 19.45 -2.45
N GLY A 193 17.69 18.99 -1.60
CA GLY A 193 17.72 17.65 -1.02
C GLY A 193 17.29 17.59 0.44
N PHE A 194 16.93 16.40 0.90
CA PHE A 194 16.53 16.18 2.29
C PHE A 194 17.74 16.23 3.23
N SER A 195 17.58 16.89 4.37
CA SER A 195 18.62 17.02 5.38
C SER A 195 18.22 16.29 6.66
N PHE A 196 18.82 15.11 6.90
CA PHE A 196 18.68 14.38 8.16
C PHE A 196 19.04 15.25 9.38
N ALA A 197 20.10 16.05 9.27
CA ALA A 197 20.52 16.98 10.32
C ALA A 197 19.43 18.01 10.66
N SER A 198 18.72 18.52 9.64
CA SER A 198 17.62 19.47 9.83
C SER A 198 16.42 18.80 10.50
N LEU A 199 16.11 17.55 10.13
CA LEU A 199 15.08 16.75 10.80
C LEU A 199 15.39 16.56 12.30
N VAL A 200 16.63 16.19 12.63
CA VAL A 200 17.09 16.04 14.02
C VAL A 200 16.98 17.37 14.78
N GLN A 201 17.33 18.49 14.15
CA GLN A 201 17.23 19.82 14.76
C GLN A 201 15.77 20.21 15.06
N ILE A 202 14.84 19.92 14.15
CA ILE A 202 13.39 20.11 14.38
C ILE A 202 12.93 19.31 15.61
N PHE A 203 13.40 18.07 15.77
CA PHE A 203 13.07 17.24 16.93
C PHE A 203 13.68 17.77 18.23
N LYS A 204 14.93 18.27 18.20
CA LYS A 204 15.60 18.92 19.34
C LYS A 204 14.83 20.15 19.82
N GLU A 205 14.20 20.88 18.90
CA GLU A 205 13.34 22.04 19.21
C GLU A 205 11.94 21.66 19.71
N GLY A 206 11.57 20.38 19.69
CA GLY A 206 10.24 19.90 20.04
C GLY A 206 9.15 20.28 19.03
N ARG A 207 9.55 20.58 17.78
CA ARG A 207 8.66 20.91 16.67
C ARG A 207 8.30 19.66 15.87
N SER A 208 7.22 19.74 15.10
CA SER A 208 6.83 18.71 14.13
C SER A 208 7.50 18.96 12.80
N ALA A 209 8.11 17.93 12.21
CA ALA A 209 8.59 17.95 10.82
C ALA A 209 7.52 17.51 9.81
N LEU A 210 6.38 17.00 10.30
CA LEU A 210 5.22 16.74 9.46
C LEU A 210 4.48 18.05 9.16
N THR A 211 4.04 18.22 7.93
CA THR A 211 3.02 19.19 7.55
C THR A 211 1.71 18.88 8.28
N HIS A 212 0.76 19.82 8.32
CA HIS A 212 -0.60 19.55 8.84
C HIS A 212 -1.44 18.62 7.93
N PHE A 213 -0.78 17.75 7.17
CA PHE A 213 -1.39 16.86 6.22
C PHE A 213 -2.06 15.70 6.94
N THR A 214 -3.40 15.68 6.88
CA THR A 214 -4.22 14.64 7.52
C THR A 214 -4.88 13.71 6.51
N SER A 215 -4.75 13.99 5.20
CA SER A 215 -5.43 13.24 4.14
C SER A 215 -4.81 13.53 2.78
N VAL A 216 -4.80 12.55 1.89
CA VAL A 216 -4.43 12.74 0.48
C VAL A 216 -5.29 13.86 -0.12
N PRO A 217 -4.71 14.83 -0.85
CA PRO A 217 -5.48 15.86 -1.52
C PRO A 217 -6.43 15.17 -2.50
N GLN A 218 -7.74 15.30 -2.29
CA GLN A 218 -8.72 14.75 -3.23
C GLN A 218 -8.49 15.42 -4.59
N ARG A 219 -7.95 14.66 -5.55
CA ARG A 219 -8.07 15.02 -6.96
C ARG A 219 -9.53 14.78 -7.31
N THR A 220 -10.34 15.83 -7.21
CA THR A 220 -11.74 15.76 -7.60
C THR A 220 -11.79 15.51 -9.10
N ILE A 221 -11.90 14.25 -9.51
CA ILE A 221 -12.37 13.96 -10.85
C ILE A 221 -13.85 14.31 -10.82
N ALA A 222 -14.19 15.51 -11.28
CA ALA A 222 -15.57 15.88 -11.55
C ALA A 222 -16.02 15.08 -12.79
N SER A 223 -16.33 13.82 -12.61
CA SER A 223 -16.81 12.92 -13.66
C SER A 223 -18.32 12.73 -13.54
N SER A 224 -18.98 12.70 -14.70
CA SER A 224 -20.38 12.31 -14.79
C SER A 224 -20.53 10.85 -14.37
N VAL A 225 -21.31 10.59 -13.33
CA VAL A 225 -21.63 9.23 -12.90
C VAL A 225 -22.52 8.56 -13.95
N TYR A 226 -22.18 7.34 -14.39
CA TYR A 226 -22.90 6.62 -15.45
C TYR A 226 -24.36 6.31 -15.09
N PHE A 227 -24.59 5.88 -13.84
CA PHE A 227 -25.91 5.74 -13.22
C PHE A 227 -26.19 6.91 -12.27
N THR A 228 -27.24 7.68 -12.54
CA THR A 228 -27.64 8.85 -11.72
C THR A 228 -28.76 8.54 -10.72
N HIS A 229 -29.37 7.36 -10.81
CA HIS A 229 -30.36 6.85 -9.87
C HIS A 229 -30.27 5.33 -9.75
N HIS A 230 -30.79 4.79 -8.64
CA HIS A 230 -30.68 3.36 -8.30
C HIS A 230 -32.00 2.58 -8.44
N SER A 231 -33.00 3.12 -9.13
CA SER A 231 -34.24 2.37 -9.38
C SER A 231 -33.99 1.15 -10.28
N ILE A 232 -34.68 0.05 -9.99
CA ILE A 232 -34.75 -1.11 -10.87
C ILE A 232 -35.75 -0.76 -11.97
N ASN A 233 -35.26 -0.35 -13.13
CA ASN A 233 -36.08 0.09 -14.26
C ASN A 233 -35.43 -0.27 -15.60
N ALA A 234 -36.19 -0.11 -16.69
CA ALA A 234 -35.73 -0.41 -18.04
C ALA A 234 -34.46 0.36 -18.42
N GLU A 235 -34.38 1.65 -18.08
CA GLU A 235 -33.22 2.49 -18.36
C GLU A 235 -31.93 1.91 -17.78
N ASN A 236 -31.94 1.56 -16.49
CA ASN A 236 -30.77 1.04 -15.81
C ASN A 236 -30.38 -0.35 -16.31
N ILE A 237 -31.35 -1.22 -16.65
CA ILE A 237 -31.07 -2.54 -17.24
C ILE A 237 -30.41 -2.38 -18.61
N LEU A 238 -30.92 -1.49 -19.47
CA LEU A 238 -30.32 -1.23 -20.79
C LEU A 238 -28.91 -0.63 -20.68
N LYS A 239 -28.69 0.26 -19.70
CA LYS A 239 -27.35 0.80 -19.39
C LYS A 239 -26.39 -0.30 -18.91
N LEU A 240 -26.86 -1.25 -18.10
CA LEU A 240 -26.05 -2.42 -17.68
C LEU A 240 -25.65 -3.29 -18.87
N THR A 241 -26.53 -3.49 -19.85
CA THR A 241 -26.22 -4.32 -21.02
C THR A 241 -25.43 -3.57 -22.10
N THR A 242 -25.06 -2.31 -21.86
CA THR A 242 -24.26 -1.47 -22.77
C THR A 242 -23.01 -0.88 -22.12
N CYS A 243 -22.73 -1.23 -20.86
CA CYS A 243 -21.56 -0.73 -20.14
C CYS A 243 -20.23 -1.32 -20.67
N ILE A 244 -19.12 -0.76 -20.19
CA ILE A 244 -17.76 -1.12 -20.60
C ILE A 244 -17.41 -2.60 -20.40
N LEU A 245 -17.99 -3.25 -19.38
CA LEU A 245 -17.77 -4.67 -19.12
C LEU A 245 -18.47 -5.59 -20.15
N MET A 246 -19.46 -5.07 -20.88
CA MET A 246 -20.16 -5.83 -21.92
C MET A 246 -19.40 -5.78 -23.24
N THR A 247 -18.58 -6.79 -23.48
CA THR A 247 -17.76 -6.88 -24.70
C THR A 247 -18.61 -7.20 -25.95
N PRO A 248 -18.14 -6.86 -27.17
CA PRO A 248 -18.91 -7.11 -28.39
C PRO A 248 -19.06 -8.58 -28.77
N ASP A 249 -18.14 -9.43 -28.31
CA ASP A 249 -18.03 -10.85 -28.67
C ASP A 249 -18.88 -11.77 -27.79
N LYS A 250 -19.17 -11.35 -26.55
CA LYS A 250 -19.97 -12.13 -25.60
C LYS A 250 -21.29 -11.42 -25.29
N PRO A 251 -22.41 -12.16 -25.24
CA PRO A 251 -23.70 -11.56 -24.90
C PRO A 251 -23.88 -11.37 -23.38
N SER A 252 -22.88 -11.66 -22.56
CA SER A 252 -22.96 -11.56 -21.11
C SER A 252 -21.58 -11.35 -20.49
N PHE A 253 -21.58 -10.74 -19.31
CA PHE A 253 -20.44 -10.73 -18.39
C PHE A 253 -20.91 -11.06 -16.97
N ASP A 254 -19.99 -11.49 -16.14
CA ASP A 254 -20.22 -11.75 -14.74
C ASP A 254 -19.14 -11.10 -13.86
N LEU A 255 -19.51 -10.82 -12.61
CA LEU A 255 -18.59 -10.32 -11.59
C LEU A 255 -19.05 -10.80 -10.22
N THR A 256 -18.10 -10.92 -9.31
CA THR A 256 -18.37 -11.23 -7.91
C THR A 256 -17.84 -10.10 -7.03
N GLU A 257 -18.67 -9.58 -6.14
CA GLU A 257 -18.29 -8.50 -5.22
C GLU A 257 -18.91 -8.78 -3.85
N GLN A 258 -18.11 -8.70 -2.78
CA GLN A 258 -18.54 -8.99 -1.40
C GLN A 258 -19.37 -10.30 -1.27
N ASP A 259 -18.89 -11.39 -1.88
CA ASP A 259 -19.55 -12.71 -1.92
C ASP A 259 -20.90 -12.76 -2.67
N VAL A 260 -21.21 -11.73 -3.45
CA VAL A 260 -22.42 -11.65 -4.27
C VAL A 260 -22.04 -11.77 -5.74
N TYR A 261 -22.61 -12.76 -6.40
CA TYR A 261 -22.38 -13.02 -7.82
C TYR A 261 -23.45 -12.33 -8.66
N PHE A 262 -23.01 -11.59 -9.68
CA PHE A 262 -23.86 -10.94 -10.67
C PHE A 262 -23.54 -11.48 -12.05
N MET A 263 -24.58 -11.73 -12.85
CA MET A 263 -24.45 -12.04 -14.27
C MET A 263 -25.41 -11.16 -15.05
N ILE A 264 -24.86 -10.36 -15.96
CA ILE A 264 -25.61 -9.44 -16.80
C ILE A 264 -25.59 -10.01 -18.20
N GLN A 265 -26.75 -10.08 -18.83
CA GLN A 265 -26.91 -10.62 -20.17
C GLN A 265 -27.63 -9.61 -21.05
N ARG A 266 -27.04 -9.31 -22.20
CA ARG A 266 -27.66 -8.56 -23.30
C ARG A 266 -28.59 -9.48 -24.08
N ALA A 267 -29.69 -8.89 -24.57
CA ALA A 267 -30.59 -9.60 -25.47
C ALA A 267 -29.85 -10.21 -26.67
N HIS A 268 -30.06 -11.51 -26.90
CA HIS A 268 -29.44 -12.26 -27.99
C HIS A 268 -30.27 -13.50 -28.36
N THR A 269 -29.96 -14.12 -29.48
CA THR A 269 -30.52 -15.43 -29.84
C THR A 269 -29.45 -16.48 -29.60
N ASN A 270 -29.76 -17.48 -28.77
CA ASN A 270 -28.81 -18.55 -28.46
C ASN A 270 -28.68 -19.55 -29.63
N ALA A 271 -27.78 -20.53 -29.49
CA ALA A 271 -27.53 -21.55 -30.52
C ALA A 271 -28.77 -22.39 -30.88
N ASP A 272 -29.71 -22.51 -29.94
CA ASP A 272 -30.97 -23.27 -30.11
C ASP A 272 -32.08 -22.44 -30.79
N GLY A 273 -31.83 -21.15 -31.06
CA GLY A 273 -32.81 -20.23 -31.66
C GLY A 273 -33.74 -19.55 -30.66
N ASP A 274 -33.55 -19.75 -29.36
CA ASP A 274 -34.31 -19.10 -28.30
C ASP A 274 -33.88 -17.65 -28.14
N LYS A 275 -34.86 -16.75 -28.12
CA LYS A 275 -34.63 -15.35 -27.79
C LYS A 275 -34.42 -15.21 -26.28
N ARG A 276 -33.30 -14.60 -25.92
CA ARG A 276 -32.99 -14.18 -24.56
C ARG A 276 -33.16 -12.67 -24.47
N ASN A 277 -33.80 -12.20 -23.41
CA ASN A 277 -33.98 -10.78 -23.13
C ASN A 277 -32.78 -10.22 -22.35
N ASP A 278 -32.70 -8.89 -22.28
CA ASP A 278 -31.80 -8.22 -21.34
C ASP A 278 -32.18 -8.60 -19.91
N SER A 279 -31.20 -9.11 -19.15
CA SER A 279 -31.46 -9.67 -17.83
C SER A 279 -30.27 -9.49 -16.89
N VAL A 280 -30.59 -9.42 -15.60
CA VAL A 280 -29.64 -9.44 -14.49
C VAL A 280 -30.00 -10.60 -13.58
N TYR A 281 -29.03 -11.49 -13.36
CA TYR A 281 -29.10 -12.54 -12.37
C TYR A 281 -28.19 -12.19 -11.19
N MET A 282 -28.67 -12.39 -9.98
CA MET A 282 -27.90 -12.15 -8.76
C MET A 282 -28.01 -13.35 -7.83
N LYS A 283 -26.89 -13.79 -7.25
CA LYS A 283 -26.85 -14.83 -6.23
C LYS A 283 -26.20 -14.25 -4.98
N THR A 284 -26.97 -14.19 -3.91
CA THR A 284 -26.55 -13.73 -2.59
C THR A 284 -26.37 -14.91 -1.63
N SER A 285 -26.04 -14.64 -0.37
CA SER A 285 -25.98 -15.65 0.70
C SER A 285 -27.35 -16.21 1.11
N GLN A 286 -28.46 -15.64 0.63
CA GLN A 286 -29.82 -16.03 1.02
C GLN A 286 -30.71 -16.40 -0.17
N TYR A 287 -30.53 -15.73 -1.31
CA TYR A 287 -31.47 -15.82 -2.42
C TYR A 287 -30.77 -15.80 -3.77
N HIS A 288 -31.49 -16.31 -4.77
CA HIS A 288 -31.27 -16.00 -6.17
C HIS A 288 -32.32 -14.99 -6.61
N TYR A 289 -31.89 -14.00 -7.39
CA TYR A 289 -32.75 -13.02 -8.03
C TYR A 289 -32.58 -13.09 -9.54
N PHE A 290 -33.69 -12.97 -10.26
CA PHE A 290 -33.69 -12.88 -11.71
C PHE A 290 -34.57 -11.71 -12.14
N ILE A 291 -33.94 -10.72 -12.78
CA ILE A 291 -34.56 -9.49 -13.26
C ILE A 291 -34.44 -9.49 -14.77
N TRP A 292 -35.52 -9.27 -15.51
CA TRP A 292 -35.43 -9.12 -16.96
C TRP A 292 -36.36 -8.04 -17.49
N LEU A 293 -35.99 -7.54 -18.66
CA LEU A 293 -36.76 -6.56 -19.41
C LEU A 293 -37.70 -7.28 -20.39
N ASN A 294 -38.99 -7.00 -20.30
CA ASN A 294 -39.99 -7.53 -21.24
C ASN A 294 -40.01 -6.71 -22.55
N GLU A 295 -40.63 -7.27 -23.60
CA GLU A 295 -40.75 -6.58 -24.90
C GLU A 295 -41.49 -5.24 -24.79
N ASP A 296 -42.42 -5.10 -23.84
CA ASP A 296 -43.18 -3.88 -23.56
C ASP A 296 -42.42 -2.87 -22.66
N GLN A 297 -41.14 -3.11 -22.37
CA GLN A 297 -40.28 -2.33 -21.48
C GLN A 297 -40.68 -2.38 -19.99
N SER A 298 -41.62 -3.26 -19.60
CA SER A 298 -41.86 -3.56 -18.20
C SER A 298 -40.72 -4.42 -17.63
N VAL A 299 -40.47 -4.30 -16.33
CA VAL A 299 -39.46 -5.09 -15.63
C VAL A 299 -40.15 -6.15 -14.79
N SER A 300 -39.70 -7.39 -14.91
CA SER A 300 -40.18 -8.50 -14.09
C SER A 300 -39.07 -8.98 -13.16
N LEU A 301 -39.45 -9.35 -11.93
CA LEU A 301 -38.54 -9.77 -10.88
C LEU A 301 -39.00 -11.10 -10.26
N LEU A 302 -38.09 -12.08 -10.26
CA LEU A 302 -38.27 -13.36 -9.58
C LEU A 302 -37.23 -13.52 -8.48
N ARG A 303 -37.62 -14.24 -7.42
CA ARG A 303 -36.75 -14.66 -6.33
C ARG A 303 -36.92 -16.15 -6.02
N LYS A 304 -35.84 -16.84 -5.68
CA LYS A 304 -35.89 -18.18 -5.05
C LYS A 304 -34.85 -18.33 -3.95
N THR A 305 -35.05 -19.29 -3.05
CA THR A 305 -34.05 -19.67 -2.02
C THR A 305 -32.87 -20.42 -2.65
N LEU A 306 -31.82 -20.65 -1.87
CA LEU A 306 -30.59 -21.33 -2.33
C LEU A 306 -30.75 -22.84 -2.61
N GLU A 307 -31.91 -23.43 -2.28
CA GLU A 307 -32.17 -24.85 -2.51
C GLU A 307 -32.31 -25.11 -4.03
N GLU A 308 -31.68 -26.19 -4.53
CA GLU A 308 -31.65 -26.48 -5.98
C GLU A 308 -33.06 -26.66 -6.57
N GLU A 309 -33.96 -27.27 -5.81
CA GLU A 309 -35.35 -27.53 -6.20
C GLU A 309 -36.32 -26.41 -5.82
N ALA A 310 -35.83 -25.27 -5.31
CA ALA A 310 -36.70 -24.15 -4.93
C ALA A 310 -37.42 -23.54 -6.13
N GLU A 311 -38.74 -23.34 -5.98
CA GLU A 311 -39.56 -22.65 -6.97
C GLU A 311 -39.27 -21.14 -6.98
N TRP A 312 -39.39 -20.52 -8.17
CA TRP A 312 -39.29 -19.07 -8.34
C TRP A 312 -40.60 -18.38 -7.96
N TRP A 313 -40.50 -17.32 -7.16
CA TRP A 313 -41.64 -16.51 -6.73
C TRP A 313 -41.61 -15.15 -7.42
N ASP A 314 -42.74 -14.72 -7.98
CA ASP A 314 -42.90 -13.39 -8.54
C ASP A 314 -42.98 -12.34 -7.43
N ILE A 315 -42.04 -11.41 -7.46
CA ILE A 315 -41.93 -10.31 -6.50
C ILE A 315 -42.08 -8.94 -7.17
N THR A 316 -42.51 -8.89 -8.44
CA THR A 316 -42.61 -7.65 -9.24
C THR A 316 -43.50 -6.59 -8.57
N GLU A 317 -44.60 -7.00 -7.93
CA GLU A 317 -45.53 -6.10 -7.22
C GLU A 317 -45.28 -6.04 -5.70
N SER A 318 -44.14 -6.55 -5.21
CA SER A 318 -43.84 -6.57 -3.78
C SER A 318 -43.65 -5.15 -3.22
N SER A 319 -44.09 -4.95 -1.97
CA SER A 319 -43.86 -3.68 -1.25
C SER A 319 -42.37 -3.41 -1.03
N GLN A 320 -41.96 -2.13 -0.96
CA GLN A 320 -40.56 -1.73 -0.74
C GLN A 320 -39.91 -2.40 0.48
N ALA A 321 -40.67 -2.66 1.55
CA ALA A 321 -40.16 -3.33 2.75
C ALA A 321 -39.70 -4.78 2.49
N HIS A 322 -40.23 -5.44 1.45
CA HIS A 322 -39.86 -6.80 1.06
C HIS A 322 -38.71 -6.84 0.05
N LEU A 323 -38.28 -5.67 -0.45
CA LEU A 323 -37.25 -5.51 -1.47
C LEU A 323 -35.95 -4.88 -0.94
N VAL A 324 -35.84 -4.63 0.38
CA VAL A 324 -34.65 -3.99 0.96
C VAL A 324 -33.37 -4.75 0.61
N ASP A 325 -33.38 -6.07 0.77
CA ASP A 325 -32.23 -6.92 0.43
C ASP A 325 -31.80 -6.78 -1.04
N ILE A 326 -32.74 -6.91 -1.99
CA ILE A 326 -32.41 -6.77 -3.42
C ILE A 326 -31.98 -5.35 -3.77
N HIS A 327 -32.50 -4.32 -3.09
CA HIS A 327 -32.12 -2.93 -3.32
C HIS A 327 -30.67 -2.66 -2.95
N ASP A 328 -30.19 -3.21 -1.83
CA ASP A 328 -28.79 -3.04 -1.42
C ASP A 328 -27.83 -3.71 -2.42
N HIS A 329 -28.16 -4.94 -2.85
CA HIS A 329 -27.39 -5.65 -3.86
C HIS A 329 -27.44 -4.99 -5.24
N TRP A 330 -28.59 -4.43 -5.62
CA TRP A 330 -28.75 -3.67 -6.86
C TRP A 330 -27.93 -2.38 -6.84
N LEU A 331 -27.97 -1.64 -5.73
CA LEU A 331 -27.15 -0.45 -5.54
C LEU A 331 -25.65 -0.79 -5.61
N MET A 332 -25.24 -1.91 -5.02
CA MET A 332 -23.88 -2.42 -5.12
C MET A 332 -23.48 -2.66 -6.59
N LEU A 333 -24.28 -3.40 -7.35
CA LEU A 333 -24.03 -3.64 -8.78
C LEU A 333 -23.85 -2.32 -9.55
N LEU A 334 -24.79 -1.37 -9.41
CA LEU A 334 -24.69 -0.09 -10.12
C LEU A 334 -23.45 0.70 -9.70
N THR A 335 -23.04 0.60 -8.43
CA THR A 335 -21.81 1.22 -7.93
C THR A 335 -20.57 0.59 -8.56
N CYS A 336 -20.51 -0.74 -8.65
CA CYS A 336 -19.41 -1.45 -9.32
C CYS A 336 -19.26 -1.00 -10.77
N ILE A 337 -20.38 -0.91 -11.51
CA ILE A 337 -20.35 -0.47 -12.91
C ILE A 337 -19.99 1.01 -13.04
N ASN A 338 -20.44 1.88 -12.13
CA ASN A 338 -19.98 3.27 -12.11
C ASN A 338 -18.46 3.38 -11.95
N VAL A 339 -17.86 2.56 -11.09
CA VAL A 339 -16.40 2.52 -10.90
C VAL A 339 -15.71 1.96 -12.15
N ALA A 340 -16.23 0.88 -12.73
CA ALA A 340 -15.71 0.31 -13.98
C ALA A 340 -15.71 1.35 -15.11
N GLU A 341 -16.82 2.06 -15.30
CA GLU A 341 -16.95 3.16 -16.28
C GLU A 341 -16.07 4.36 -15.96
N LEU A 342 -15.76 4.60 -14.68
CA LEU A 342 -14.89 5.71 -14.30
C LEU A 342 -13.42 5.41 -14.65
N TYR A 343 -12.95 4.20 -14.36
CA TYR A 343 -11.53 3.88 -14.39
C TYR A 343 -11.09 3.08 -15.61
N LEU A 344 -11.89 2.15 -16.12
CA LEU A 344 -11.41 1.26 -17.19
C LEU A 344 -11.22 1.97 -18.55
N HIS A 345 -11.86 3.13 -18.76
CA HIS A 345 -11.66 3.95 -19.97
C HIS A 345 -10.38 4.79 -19.96
N THR A 346 -9.71 4.96 -18.82
CA THR A 346 -8.60 5.91 -18.70
C THR A 346 -7.31 5.43 -19.36
N ILE A 347 -7.16 4.11 -19.54
CA ILE A 347 -6.00 3.49 -20.18
C ILE A 347 -6.44 2.89 -21.52
N GLU A 348 -5.95 3.48 -22.60
CA GLU A 348 -6.23 2.98 -23.94
C GLU A 348 -5.46 1.68 -24.23
N ILE A 349 -6.16 0.66 -24.73
CA ILE A 349 -5.55 -0.60 -25.18
C ILE A 349 -4.45 -0.36 -26.21
N GLN A 350 -4.65 0.59 -27.13
CA GLN A 350 -3.69 0.84 -28.22
C GLN A 350 -2.36 1.36 -27.68
N TYR A 351 -2.41 2.20 -26.64
CA TYR A 351 -1.22 2.69 -25.97
C TYR A 351 -0.41 1.54 -25.35
N VAL A 352 -1.07 0.63 -24.61
CA VAL A 352 -0.40 -0.55 -24.03
C VAL A 352 0.14 -1.49 -25.12
N ARG A 353 -0.58 -1.66 -26.23
CA ARG A 353 -0.08 -2.43 -27.37
C ARG A 353 1.17 -1.83 -28.01
N GLN A 354 1.24 -0.50 -28.12
CA GLN A 354 2.41 0.21 -28.66
C GLN A 354 3.63 0.02 -27.75
N ILE A 355 3.44 0.02 -26.43
CA ILE A 355 4.50 -0.27 -25.45
C ILE A 355 5.13 -1.65 -25.73
N PHE A 356 4.32 -2.71 -25.83
CA PHE A 356 4.83 -4.06 -26.11
C PHE A 356 5.47 -4.24 -27.51
N GLN A 357 5.32 -3.25 -28.41
CA GLN A 357 5.95 -3.24 -29.72
C GLN A 357 7.32 -2.54 -29.73
N GLN A 358 7.72 -1.88 -28.64
CA GLN A 358 9.03 -1.24 -28.54
C GLN A 358 10.13 -2.29 -28.49
N SER A 359 11.20 -2.10 -29.27
CA SER A 359 12.31 -3.05 -29.34
C SER A 359 12.97 -3.27 -27.99
N ALA A 360 13.16 -2.19 -27.21
CA ALA A 360 13.74 -2.26 -25.87
C ALA A 360 12.93 -3.14 -24.89
N ILE A 361 11.62 -3.29 -25.09
CA ILE A 361 10.76 -4.16 -24.27
C ILE A 361 10.72 -5.59 -24.82
N GLN A 362 10.92 -5.78 -26.13
CA GLN A 362 10.99 -7.11 -26.75
C GLN A 362 12.32 -7.82 -26.50
N GLU A 363 13.38 -7.05 -26.25
CA GLU A 363 14.74 -7.55 -25.99
C GLU A 363 14.97 -7.96 -24.52
N LEU A 364 14.02 -7.70 -23.61
CA LEU A 364 14.11 -8.12 -22.21
C LEU A 364 14.04 -9.66 -22.13
N GLU A 365 15.10 -10.28 -21.60
CA GLU A 365 15.20 -11.73 -21.42
C GLU A 365 14.77 -12.06 -19.97
N GLU A 366 13.52 -12.53 -19.80
CA GLU A 366 12.90 -12.99 -18.53
C GLU A 366 12.08 -11.95 -17.72
N ASP A 367 11.16 -12.46 -16.88
CA ASP A 367 10.19 -11.73 -16.03
C ASP A 367 10.85 -10.84 -14.93
N HIS A 368 12.18 -10.65 -14.96
CA HIS A 368 12.95 -9.92 -13.95
C HIS A 368 13.76 -8.76 -14.52
N ASP A 369 13.81 -8.60 -15.84
CA ASP A 369 14.41 -7.43 -16.47
C ASP A 369 13.35 -6.33 -16.58
N GLY A 370 13.42 -5.37 -15.65
CA GLY A 370 12.53 -4.21 -15.60
C GLY A 370 13.27 -2.89 -15.81
N PHE A 371 12.52 -1.83 -16.07
CA PHE A 371 13.04 -0.48 -16.06
C PHE A 371 12.81 0.17 -14.69
N TRP A 372 13.84 0.84 -14.19
CA TRP A 372 13.77 1.60 -12.95
C TRP A 372 13.63 3.09 -13.26
N ASP A 373 12.63 3.76 -12.67
CA ASP A 373 12.43 5.21 -12.84
C ASP A 373 13.05 6.08 -11.74
N GLY A 374 13.89 5.47 -10.92
CA GLY A 374 14.34 6.07 -9.68
C GLY A 374 13.52 5.57 -8.50
N SER A 375 12.24 5.26 -8.62
CA SER A 375 11.37 4.94 -7.47
C SER A 375 10.59 3.61 -7.57
N LYS A 376 10.32 3.16 -8.81
CA LYS A 376 9.47 2.02 -9.12
C LYS A 376 10.12 1.18 -10.19
N CYS A 377 9.90 -0.12 -10.07
CA CYS A 377 10.31 -1.09 -11.06
C CYS A 377 9.12 -1.36 -11.99
N TYR A 378 9.36 -1.19 -13.28
CA TYR A 378 8.43 -1.51 -14.35
C TYR A 378 8.90 -2.78 -15.05
N SER A 379 8.21 -3.88 -14.80
CA SER A 379 8.51 -5.17 -15.44
C SER A 379 7.47 -5.51 -16.49
N PHE A 380 7.88 -6.34 -17.46
CA PHE A 380 7.06 -6.68 -18.61
C PHE A 380 7.09 -8.18 -18.84
N ARG A 381 5.90 -8.75 -19.04
CA ARG A 381 5.75 -10.12 -19.51
C ARG A 381 5.12 -10.11 -20.88
N GLN A 382 5.81 -10.70 -21.85
CA GLN A 382 5.27 -10.88 -23.20
C GLN A 382 4.16 -11.93 -23.21
N ALA A 383 3.28 -11.88 -24.22
CA ALA A 383 2.28 -12.93 -24.38
C ALA A 383 2.92 -14.22 -24.89
N TYR A 384 2.58 -15.36 -24.31
CA TYR A 384 3.07 -16.68 -24.73
C TYR A 384 1.98 -17.75 -24.57
N LEU A 385 2.24 -18.94 -25.11
CA LEU A 385 1.45 -20.14 -24.84
C LEU A 385 2.22 -20.96 -23.81
N ASP A 386 1.56 -21.34 -22.72
CA ASP A 386 2.17 -22.22 -21.73
C ASP A 386 2.24 -23.68 -22.21
N GLU A 387 2.71 -24.57 -21.34
CA GLU A 387 2.88 -26.00 -21.64
C GLU A 387 1.56 -26.71 -21.95
N ASP A 388 0.44 -26.21 -21.41
CA ASP A 388 -0.91 -26.75 -21.62
C ASP A 388 -1.58 -26.17 -22.87
N GLY A 389 -0.94 -25.19 -23.52
CA GLY A 389 -1.45 -24.49 -24.69
C GLY A 389 -2.41 -23.35 -24.35
N ASP A 390 -2.49 -22.97 -23.08
CA ASP A 390 -3.27 -21.83 -22.63
C ASP A 390 -2.51 -20.54 -22.93
N ARG A 391 -3.28 -19.53 -23.36
CA ARG A 391 -2.71 -18.24 -23.74
C ARG A 391 -2.49 -17.39 -22.51
N ILE A 392 -1.23 -17.14 -22.20
CA ILE A 392 -0.84 -16.16 -21.19
C ILE A 392 -0.76 -14.79 -21.84
N HIS A 393 -1.53 -13.85 -21.32
CA HIS A 393 -1.61 -12.49 -21.85
C HIS A 393 -0.41 -11.65 -21.42
N ALA A 394 -0.03 -10.72 -22.30
CA ALA A 394 1.00 -9.72 -22.02
C ALA A 394 0.57 -8.85 -20.82
N ARG A 395 1.54 -8.51 -19.98
CA ARG A 395 1.31 -7.84 -18.69
C ARG A 395 2.40 -6.82 -18.38
N ILE A 396 1.99 -5.63 -17.95
CA ILE A 396 2.87 -4.63 -17.34
C ILE A 396 2.72 -4.77 -15.82
N GLU A 397 3.83 -4.69 -15.10
CA GLU A 397 3.90 -4.84 -13.65
C GLU A 397 4.57 -3.60 -13.06
N ILE A 398 3.92 -2.96 -12.10
CA ILE A 398 4.47 -1.81 -11.39
C ILE A 398 4.62 -2.21 -9.92
N GLN A 399 5.86 -2.37 -9.48
CA GLN A 399 6.17 -2.57 -8.07
C GLN A 399 6.24 -1.21 -7.36
N THR A 400 5.50 -1.09 -6.27
CA THR A 400 5.43 0.12 -5.45
C THR A 400 6.42 0.06 -4.28
N PRO A 401 6.85 1.20 -3.71
CA PRO A 401 7.75 1.24 -2.56
C PRO A 401 7.33 0.43 -1.32
N ASP A 402 6.04 0.21 -1.09
CA ASP A 402 5.53 -0.67 -0.03
C ASP A 402 5.51 -2.15 -0.43
N GLU A 403 6.14 -2.50 -1.56
CA GLU A 403 6.25 -3.84 -2.14
C GLU A 403 4.94 -4.42 -2.70
N ALA A 404 3.89 -3.60 -2.86
CA ALA A 404 2.70 -4.03 -3.57
C ALA A 404 2.91 -3.99 -5.10
N TYR A 405 2.16 -4.79 -5.84
CA TYR A 405 2.19 -4.78 -7.31
C TYR A 405 0.84 -4.37 -7.90
N TYR A 406 0.91 -3.53 -8.92
CA TYR A 406 -0.21 -3.23 -9.81
C TYR A 406 0.09 -3.81 -11.19
N PHE A 407 -0.85 -4.61 -11.71
CA PHE A 407 -0.70 -5.28 -12.99
C PHE A 407 -1.72 -4.77 -14.01
N TYR A 408 -1.30 -4.70 -15.27
CA TYR A 408 -2.11 -4.23 -16.39
C TYR A 408 -2.02 -5.22 -17.55
N THR A 409 -3.13 -5.84 -17.94
CA THR A 409 -3.14 -6.92 -18.94
C THR A 409 -4.03 -6.63 -20.14
N LEU A 410 -3.66 -7.23 -21.28
CA LEU A 410 -4.39 -7.15 -22.55
C LEU A 410 -5.27 -8.39 -22.81
N GLU A 411 -5.89 -8.92 -21.77
CA GLU A 411 -6.83 -10.04 -21.89
C GLU A 411 -8.19 -9.62 -22.46
N ASN A 412 -8.64 -8.42 -22.13
CA ASN A 412 -9.88 -7.86 -22.62
C ASN A 412 -9.62 -7.03 -23.90
N GLN A 413 -10.55 -7.10 -24.84
CA GLN A 413 -10.42 -6.40 -26.12
C GLN A 413 -10.93 -4.96 -26.09
N SER A 414 -11.69 -4.59 -25.06
CA SER A 414 -12.35 -3.30 -24.91
C SER A 414 -11.63 -2.37 -23.92
N TYR A 415 -11.03 -2.92 -22.87
CA TYR A 415 -10.27 -2.16 -21.86
C TYR A 415 -9.03 -2.92 -21.39
N VAL A 416 -8.15 -2.25 -20.64
CA VAL A 416 -6.99 -2.88 -19.98
C VAL A 416 -7.42 -3.42 -18.62
N SER A 417 -7.38 -4.74 -18.44
CA SER A 417 -7.69 -5.38 -17.15
C SER A 417 -6.62 -5.03 -16.13
N ARG A 418 -7.03 -4.89 -14.86
CA ARG A 418 -6.15 -4.45 -13.77
C ARG A 418 -6.23 -5.38 -12.58
N TYR A 419 -5.08 -5.60 -11.98
CA TYR A 419 -4.94 -6.47 -10.81
C TYR A 419 -4.03 -5.86 -9.78
N TYR A 420 -4.17 -6.34 -8.56
CA TYR A 420 -3.39 -5.95 -7.40
C TYR A 420 -2.80 -7.20 -6.73
N GLN A 421 -1.60 -7.06 -6.19
CA GLN A 421 -1.02 -8.04 -5.26
C GLN A 421 -0.49 -7.28 -4.04
N PRO A 422 -0.96 -7.60 -2.83
CA PRO A 422 -0.52 -6.93 -1.62
C PRO A 422 0.94 -7.28 -1.26
N PRO A 423 1.58 -6.47 -0.41
CA PRO A 423 2.93 -6.73 0.09
C PRO A 423 3.04 -8.10 0.76
N HIS A 424 4.18 -8.77 0.56
CA HIS A 424 4.51 -10.08 1.15
C HIS A 424 3.50 -11.21 0.88
N TYR A 425 2.63 -11.05 -0.12
CA TYR A 425 1.70 -12.08 -0.58
C TYR A 425 1.95 -12.39 -2.04
N TYR A 426 1.96 -13.67 -2.40
CA TYR A 426 2.02 -14.10 -3.79
C TYR A 426 0.62 -14.46 -4.27
N GLY A 427 0.15 -13.74 -5.29
CA GLY A 427 -1.14 -14.02 -5.89
C GLY A 427 -1.75 -12.79 -6.54
N LEU A 428 -2.20 -12.96 -7.77
CA LEU A 428 -2.94 -11.97 -8.53
C LEU A 428 -4.37 -11.86 -7.97
N GLN A 429 -4.79 -10.66 -7.55
CA GLN A 429 -6.16 -10.40 -7.10
C GLN A 429 -6.83 -9.37 -8.02
N GLU A 430 -8.10 -9.60 -8.35
CA GLU A 430 -8.93 -8.59 -9.00
C GLU A 430 -9.11 -7.38 -8.07
N LEU A 431 -9.08 -6.17 -8.62
CA LEU A 431 -9.44 -4.98 -7.84
C LEU A 431 -10.94 -5.02 -7.55
N SER A 432 -11.29 -5.01 -6.27
CA SER A 432 -12.67 -4.75 -5.85
C SER A 432 -13.14 -3.43 -6.45
N TYR A 433 -14.29 -3.42 -7.11
CA TYR A 433 -14.87 -2.18 -7.64
C TYR A 433 -15.35 -1.25 -6.53
N LEU A 434 -15.52 -1.77 -5.31
CA LEU A 434 -15.87 -0.97 -4.14
C LEU A 434 -14.64 -0.36 -3.45
N ASN A 435 -13.44 -0.82 -3.77
CA ASN A 435 -12.20 -0.24 -3.27
C ASN A 435 -11.70 0.89 -4.19
N THR A 436 -12.38 2.03 -4.11
CA THR A 436 -12.06 3.23 -4.91
C THR A 436 -10.61 3.70 -4.74
N ARG A 437 -9.99 3.53 -3.57
CA ARG A 437 -8.59 3.93 -3.34
C ARG A 437 -7.61 3.16 -4.20
N GLN A 438 -7.78 1.84 -4.33
CA GLN A 438 -6.91 1.02 -5.17
C GLN A 438 -7.05 1.38 -6.65
N TRP A 439 -8.25 1.73 -7.09
CA TRP A 439 -8.44 2.26 -8.44
C TRP A 439 -7.75 3.60 -8.64
N GLU A 440 -7.89 4.55 -7.71
CA GLU A 440 -7.18 5.83 -7.75
C GLU A 440 -5.65 5.66 -7.72
N ALA A 441 -5.15 4.72 -6.92
CA ALA A 441 -3.74 4.37 -6.86
C ALA A 441 -3.26 3.82 -8.22
N SER A 442 -3.98 2.85 -8.77
CA SER A 442 -3.70 2.27 -10.09
C SER A 442 -3.63 3.34 -11.18
N GLU A 443 -4.59 4.28 -11.23
CA GLU A 443 -4.54 5.40 -12.17
C GLU A 443 -3.24 6.20 -12.04
N GLN A 444 -2.92 6.62 -10.82
CA GLN A 444 -1.78 7.52 -10.59
C GLN A 444 -0.46 6.83 -10.88
N TYR A 445 -0.33 5.55 -10.54
CA TYR A 445 0.85 4.75 -10.90
C TYR A 445 0.98 4.60 -12.41
N PHE A 446 -0.11 4.33 -13.12
CA PHE A 446 -0.07 4.21 -14.57
C PHE A 446 0.23 5.55 -15.25
N GLU A 447 -0.32 6.67 -14.77
CA GLU A 447 0.01 8.02 -15.27
C GLU A 447 1.51 8.34 -15.13
N ARG A 448 2.11 8.02 -13.99
CA ARG A 448 3.56 8.18 -13.78
C ARG A 448 4.34 7.29 -14.75
N PHE A 449 3.93 6.04 -14.91
CA PHE A 449 4.51 5.14 -15.89
C PHE A 449 4.41 5.70 -17.33
N LYS A 450 3.28 6.30 -17.72
CA LYS A 450 3.15 6.95 -19.03
C LYS A 450 4.15 8.09 -19.23
N GLN A 451 4.37 8.90 -18.20
CA GLN A 451 5.36 9.98 -18.23
C GLN A 451 6.77 9.42 -18.40
N PHE A 452 7.14 8.39 -17.62
CA PHE A 452 8.42 7.70 -17.77
C PHE A 452 8.61 7.15 -19.19
N MET A 453 7.60 6.45 -19.72
CA MET A 453 7.65 5.90 -21.07
C MET A 453 7.83 6.99 -22.12
N SER A 454 7.13 8.11 -22.00
CA SER A 454 7.22 9.23 -22.96
C SER A 454 8.58 9.95 -22.94
N GLN A 455 9.25 9.96 -21.79
CA GLN A 455 10.56 10.60 -21.61
C GLN A 455 11.70 9.72 -22.13
N ASN A 456 11.61 8.40 -21.90
CA ASN A 456 12.69 7.46 -22.18
C ASN A 456 12.52 6.73 -23.52
N PHE A 457 11.28 6.61 -24.00
CA PHE A 457 10.92 5.89 -25.22
C PHE A 457 10.02 6.75 -26.11
N LYS A 458 10.09 6.56 -27.43
CA LYS A 458 9.17 7.22 -28.37
C LYS A 458 7.89 6.40 -28.47
N VAL A 459 7.04 6.51 -27.45
CA VAL A 459 5.71 5.87 -27.38
C VAL A 459 4.63 6.86 -27.78
#